data_AF-A0A931MQD6-F1
#
_entry.id   AF-A0A931MQD6-F1
#
_cell.length_a   1.000
_cell.length_b   1.000
_cell.length_c   1.000
_cell.angle_alpha   90.00
_cell.angle_beta   90.00
_cell.angle_gamma   90.00
#
_symmetry.space_group_name_H-M   'P 1'
#
loop_
_entity.id
_entity.type
_entity.pdbx_description
1 polymer ?
#
loop_
_entity_poly.entity_id
_entity_poly.type
_entity_poly.pdbx_seq_one_letter_code
_entity_poly.pdbx_strand_id
1 'polypeptide(L)'
;PAPGDPRLVPGYVETGDPEVDETALEIGLGRRQVMSLEGRLDAAQRWFEAYGPDTEMAKAAPSTCMLCGFFLPLAGSLHAAFGVCGNEFAADGHVVHAQYGCGAHSDTTLPTGAGSPRFDAYDDAAVEIITVAAPAESDTAAPAESGTVEAEGPEPPAEPTVTEESTVTDEAPASEESTVTDEVPAAEEPSATDEAPAEEPTVTDEATTSDDTGRPEQTD
;
A
#
# COMPACT_ATOMS: atom_id res chain seq x y z
N PRO A 1 -23.48 -2.85 -3.38
CA PRO A 1 -23.40 -1.83 -2.32
C PRO A 1 -24.80 -1.62 -1.75
N ALA A 2 -24.94 -1.35 -0.45
CA ALA A 2 -26.24 -0.97 0.09
C ALA A 2 -26.71 0.34 -0.59
N PRO A 3 -28.03 0.56 -0.76
CA PRO A 3 -28.52 1.86 -1.20
C PRO A 3 -27.98 2.97 -0.30
N GLY A 4 -27.38 4.00 -0.90
CA GLY A 4 -26.74 5.10 -0.15
C GLY A 4 -25.37 4.78 0.44
N ASP A 5 -24.63 3.78 -0.06
CA ASP A 5 -23.22 3.55 0.34
C ASP A 5 -22.40 4.85 0.18
N PRO A 6 -21.83 5.40 1.29
CA PRO A 6 -21.14 6.69 1.27
C PRO A 6 -19.87 6.69 0.41
N ARG A 7 -19.36 5.51 0.07
CA ARG A 7 -18.21 5.34 -0.83
C ARG A 7 -18.57 5.58 -2.30
N LEU A 8 -19.84 5.80 -2.63
CA LEU A 8 -20.33 5.99 -3.98
C LEU A 8 -21.13 7.29 -4.11
N VAL A 9 -20.87 8.03 -5.18
CA VAL A 9 -21.65 9.21 -5.59
C VAL A 9 -22.16 9.02 -7.02
N PRO A 10 -23.24 9.70 -7.45
CA PRO A 10 -23.66 9.68 -8.85
C PRO A 10 -22.50 10.09 -9.77
N GLY A 11 -22.24 9.31 -10.82
CA GLY A 11 -21.39 9.77 -11.91
C GLY A 11 -22.22 10.72 -12.77
N TYR A 12 -21.70 11.92 -13.05
CA TYR A 12 -22.37 12.83 -13.97
C TYR A 12 -22.60 12.11 -15.31
N VAL A 13 -23.84 12.22 -15.80
CA VAL A 13 -24.40 11.45 -16.93
C VAL A 13 -23.73 11.90 -18.24
N GLU A 14 -23.67 11.00 -19.22
CA GLU A 14 -23.25 11.31 -20.60
C GLU A 14 -23.97 12.57 -21.10
N THR A 15 -23.18 13.44 -21.72
CA THR A 15 -23.64 14.75 -22.19
C THR A 15 -24.26 14.68 -23.59
N GLY A 16 -24.00 13.60 -24.33
CA GLY A 16 -24.43 13.41 -25.72
C GLY A 16 -23.50 14.05 -26.75
N ASP A 17 -22.40 14.63 -26.30
CA ASP A 17 -21.34 15.21 -27.12
C ASP A 17 -20.16 14.23 -27.20
N PRO A 18 -19.81 13.72 -28.40
CA PRO A 18 -18.75 12.72 -28.53
C PRO A 18 -17.37 13.21 -28.07
N GLU A 19 -17.04 14.50 -28.18
CA GLU A 19 -15.73 15.03 -27.76
C GLU A 19 -15.62 15.10 -26.22
N VAL A 20 -16.73 15.39 -25.55
CA VAL A 20 -16.82 15.40 -24.07
C VAL A 20 -16.96 13.97 -23.53
N ASP A 21 -17.75 13.14 -24.20
CA ASP A 21 -18.07 11.78 -23.76
C ASP A 21 -16.89 10.80 -23.99
N GLU A 22 -15.95 11.08 -24.90
CA GLU A 22 -14.71 10.29 -25.05
C GLU A 22 -13.77 10.46 -23.85
N THR A 23 -13.58 11.69 -23.36
CA THR A 23 -12.73 11.96 -22.18
C THR A 23 -13.45 11.62 -20.87
N ALA A 24 -14.78 11.71 -20.87
CA ALA A 24 -15.65 11.34 -19.76
C ALA A 24 -15.35 9.95 -19.19
N LEU A 25 -15.12 8.94 -20.03
CA LEU A 25 -14.88 7.56 -19.59
C LEU A 25 -13.61 7.42 -18.75
N GLU A 26 -12.55 8.16 -19.11
CA GLU A 26 -11.26 8.14 -18.40
C GLU A 26 -11.38 8.73 -16.99
N ILE A 27 -12.21 9.76 -16.82
CA ILE A 27 -12.51 10.40 -15.54
C ILE A 27 -13.76 9.83 -14.85
N GLY A 28 -14.46 8.89 -15.49
CA GLY A 28 -15.59 8.15 -14.95
C GLY A 28 -16.98 8.74 -15.16
N LEU A 29 -17.12 9.81 -15.93
CA LEU A 29 -18.42 10.21 -16.49
C LEU A 29 -18.94 9.10 -17.42
N GLY A 30 -20.26 8.88 -17.40
CA GLY A 30 -20.92 7.74 -18.06
C GLY A 30 -21.12 6.50 -17.18
N ARG A 31 -20.46 6.41 -16.02
CA ARG A 31 -20.82 5.41 -14.99
C ARG A 31 -21.98 5.91 -14.16
N ARG A 32 -22.94 5.02 -13.87
CA ARG A 32 -24.10 5.34 -13.00
C ARG A 32 -23.69 5.88 -11.63
N GLN A 33 -22.58 5.35 -11.09
CA GLN A 33 -21.96 5.81 -9.85
C GLN A 33 -20.44 5.72 -9.98
N VAL A 34 -19.73 6.61 -9.30
CA VAL A 34 -18.27 6.61 -9.16
C VAL A 34 -17.88 6.62 -7.68
N MET A 35 -16.63 6.27 -7.40
CA MET A 35 -16.12 6.31 -6.03
C MET A 35 -16.16 7.75 -5.49
N SER A 36 -16.65 7.94 -4.28
CA SER A 36 -16.64 9.22 -3.57
C SER A 36 -15.23 9.56 -3.09
N LEU A 37 -15.03 10.77 -2.56
CA LEU A 37 -13.77 11.12 -1.89
C LEU A 37 -13.49 10.17 -0.71
N GLU A 38 -14.50 9.92 0.14
CA GLU A 38 -14.40 9.02 1.28
C GLU A 38 -14.03 7.60 0.85
N GLY A 39 -14.66 7.07 -0.20
CA GLY A 39 -14.33 5.76 -0.74
C GLY A 39 -12.88 5.66 -1.25
N ARG A 40 -12.37 6.74 -1.87
CA ARG A 40 -10.97 6.79 -2.31
C ARG A 40 -9.99 6.86 -1.15
N LEU A 41 -10.31 7.64 -0.11
CA LEU A 41 -9.47 7.76 1.08
C LEU A 41 -9.42 6.45 1.87
N ASP A 42 -10.57 5.77 2.05
CA ASP A 42 -10.62 4.44 2.67
C ASP A 42 -9.80 3.41 1.89
N ALA A 43 -9.90 3.43 0.55
CA ALA A 43 -9.08 2.56 -0.30
C ALA A 43 -7.59 2.89 -0.18
N ALA A 44 -7.22 4.17 -0.26
CA ALA A 44 -5.85 4.64 -0.14
C ALA A 44 -5.24 4.22 1.21
N GLN A 45 -5.98 4.36 2.31
CA GLN A 45 -5.53 3.94 3.63
C GLN A 45 -5.20 2.45 3.67
N ARG A 46 -6.14 1.59 3.23
CA ARG A 46 -5.93 0.13 3.19
C ARG A 46 -4.76 -0.28 2.31
N TRP A 47 -4.57 0.38 1.16
CA TRP A 47 -3.45 0.10 0.26
C TRP A 47 -2.12 0.57 0.83
N PHE A 48 -2.09 1.73 1.49
CA PHE A 48 -0.92 2.24 2.18
C PHE A 48 -0.50 1.31 3.32
N GLU A 49 -1.44 0.75 4.08
CA GLU A 49 -1.13 -0.21 5.14
C GLU A 49 -0.61 -1.54 4.59
N ALA A 50 -1.19 -2.04 3.49
CA ALA A 50 -0.83 -3.34 2.93
C ALA A 50 0.48 -3.33 2.12
N TYR A 51 0.66 -2.31 1.27
CA TYR A 51 1.79 -2.16 0.34
C TYR A 51 2.31 -0.73 0.36
N GLY A 52 2.58 -0.22 1.56
CA GLY A 52 3.16 1.11 1.78
C GLY A 52 4.64 1.11 2.14
N PRO A 53 5.22 2.31 2.31
CA PRO A 53 6.64 2.48 2.65
C PRO A 53 7.00 1.89 4.02
N ASP A 54 6.04 1.81 4.93
CA ASP A 54 6.27 1.35 6.31
C ASP A 54 6.26 -0.17 6.46
N THR A 55 5.99 -0.92 5.38
CA THR A 55 6.05 -2.38 5.38
C THR A 55 7.50 -2.86 5.50
N GLU A 56 7.73 -3.97 6.19
CA GLU A 56 9.09 -4.53 6.36
C GLU A 56 9.76 -4.85 5.02
N MET A 57 8.98 -5.31 4.03
CA MET A 57 9.48 -5.53 2.67
C MET A 57 9.97 -4.23 2.01
N ALA A 58 9.21 -3.14 2.13
CA ALA A 58 9.59 -1.85 1.57
C ALA A 58 10.85 -1.28 2.23
N LYS A 59 10.98 -1.40 3.56
CA LYS A 59 12.17 -0.96 4.30
C LYS A 59 13.45 -1.72 3.91
N ALA A 60 13.31 -3.00 3.53
CA ALA A 60 14.43 -3.84 3.11
C ALA A 60 14.74 -3.73 1.60
N ALA A 61 13.88 -3.06 0.84
CA ALA A 61 14.00 -2.99 -0.61
C ALA A 61 15.14 -2.07 -1.06
N PRO A 62 15.81 -2.38 -2.18
CA PRO A 62 16.90 -1.56 -2.70
C PRO A 62 16.43 -0.24 -3.33
N SER A 63 15.16 -0.14 -3.72
CA SER A 63 14.56 1.01 -4.39
C SER A 63 13.03 0.97 -4.26
N THR A 64 12.38 2.08 -4.58
CA THR A 64 10.92 2.25 -4.52
C THR A 64 10.25 2.04 -5.86
N CYS A 65 8.98 1.63 -5.84
CA CYS A 65 8.14 1.41 -7.02
C CYS A 65 8.07 2.62 -7.96
N MET A 66 8.11 3.86 -7.47
CA MET A 66 8.12 5.06 -8.32
C MET A 66 9.26 5.09 -9.34
N LEU A 67 10.39 4.45 -9.03
CA LEU A 67 11.56 4.37 -9.90
C LEU A 67 11.63 3.04 -10.68
N CYS A 68 10.71 2.11 -10.42
CA CYS A 68 10.72 0.77 -10.99
C CYS A 68 10.05 0.76 -12.36
N GLY A 69 10.69 0.13 -13.35
CA GLY A 69 10.11 -0.05 -14.69
C GLY A 69 8.86 -0.93 -14.75
N PHE A 70 8.52 -1.66 -13.68
CA PHE A 70 7.31 -2.48 -13.57
C PHE A 70 6.15 -1.78 -12.84
N PHE A 71 6.28 -0.49 -12.52
CA PHE A 71 5.23 0.28 -11.87
C PHE A 71 4.25 0.84 -12.91
N LEU A 72 3.00 0.41 -12.83
CA LEU A 72 1.91 0.90 -13.68
C LEU A 72 1.09 1.93 -12.89
N PRO A 73 1.27 3.24 -13.11
CA PRO A 73 0.60 4.23 -12.28
C PRO A 73 -0.92 4.21 -12.50
N LEU A 74 -1.71 4.39 -11.44
CA LEU A 74 -3.17 4.46 -11.55
C LEU A 74 -3.59 5.76 -12.25
N ALA A 75 -4.75 5.79 -12.89
CA ALA A 75 -5.32 7.03 -13.42
C ALA A 75 -6.01 7.87 -12.31
N GLY A 76 -6.20 9.16 -12.58
CA GLY A 76 -7.00 10.05 -11.74
C GLY A 76 -6.34 10.50 -10.43
N SER A 77 -7.14 10.80 -9.41
CA SER A 77 -6.67 11.52 -8.21
C SER A 77 -5.71 10.73 -7.31
N LEU A 78 -5.60 9.41 -7.48
CA LEU A 78 -4.69 8.56 -6.71
C LEU A 78 -3.35 8.30 -7.42
N HIS A 79 -3.21 8.76 -8.67
CA HIS A 79 -2.02 8.57 -9.53
C HIS A 79 -0.72 8.95 -8.83
N ALA A 80 -0.71 10.06 -8.09
CA ALA A 80 0.50 10.58 -7.47
C ALA A 80 1.11 9.65 -6.41
N ALA A 81 0.30 8.80 -5.78
CA ALA A 81 0.72 7.97 -4.66
C ALA A 81 0.60 6.47 -4.92
N PHE A 82 -0.16 6.04 -5.93
CA PHE A 82 -0.46 4.61 -6.13
C PHE A 82 -0.37 4.16 -7.59
N GLY A 83 0.06 2.92 -7.75
CA GLY A 83 0.11 2.19 -9.00
C GLY A 83 -0.10 0.71 -8.78
N VAL A 84 -0.02 -0.09 -9.83
CA VAL A 84 -0.02 -1.54 -9.78
C VAL A 84 1.38 -2.05 -10.04
N CYS A 85 1.84 -3.02 -9.25
CA CYS A 85 3.05 -3.76 -9.56
C CYS A 85 2.74 -4.79 -10.66
N GLY A 86 3.40 -4.68 -11.82
CA GLY A 86 3.26 -5.63 -12.93
C GLY A 86 4.41 -6.64 -13.03
N ASN A 87 5.16 -6.86 -11.95
CA ASN A 87 6.25 -7.82 -11.91
C ASN A 87 5.78 -9.13 -11.26
N GLU A 88 5.75 -10.22 -12.05
CA GLU A 88 5.38 -11.58 -11.63
C GLU A 88 6.22 -12.12 -10.45
N PHE A 89 7.43 -11.59 -10.25
CA PHE A 89 8.33 -11.98 -9.17
C PHE A 89 8.17 -11.15 -7.88
N ALA A 90 7.18 -10.27 -7.82
CA ALA A 90 6.93 -9.39 -6.68
C ALA A 90 5.43 -9.35 -6.32
N ALA A 91 4.91 -8.16 -5.98
CA ALA A 91 3.50 -7.93 -5.65
C ALA A 91 2.63 -7.84 -6.92
N ASP A 92 2.77 -8.79 -7.85
CA ASP A 92 2.09 -8.76 -9.14
C ASP A 92 0.57 -8.58 -9.00
N GLY A 93 0.01 -7.67 -9.79
CA GLY A 93 -1.42 -7.35 -9.78
C GLY A 93 -1.92 -6.64 -8.52
N HIS A 94 -1.05 -6.32 -7.55
CA HIS A 94 -1.45 -5.59 -6.34
C HIS A 94 -1.28 -4.09 -6.53
N VAL A 95 -2.18 -3.32 -5.91
CA VAL A 95 -2.02 -1.87 -5.80
C VAL A 95 -0.96 -1.59 -4.74
N VAL A 96 0.09 -0.87 -5.13
CA VAL A 96 1.25 -0.52 -4.30
C VAL A 96 1.39 0.99 -4.19
N HIS A 97 1.85 1.45 -3.04
CA HIS A 97 2.25 2.85 -2.87
C HIS A 97 3.49 3.16 -3.71
N ALA A 98 3.64 4.39 -4.19
CA ALA A 98 4.78 4.81 -5.00
C ALA A 98 6.11 4.66 -4.26
N GLN A 99 6.09 4.76 -2.92
CA GLN A 99 7.25 4.51 -2.04
C GLN A 99 7.32 3.08 -1.48
N TYR A 100 6.43 2.18 -1.88
CA TYR A 100 6.61 0.75 -1.62
C TYR A 100 7.89 0.27 -2.31
N GLY A 101 8.52 -0.77 -1.78
CA GLY A 101 9.67 -1.40 -2.40
C GLY A 101 9.57 -2.92 -2.32
N CYS A 102 10.19 -3.60 -3.28
CA CYS A 102 10.32 -5.05 -3.27
C CYS A 102 11.74 -5.47 -3.72
N GLY A 103 12.11 -6.72 -3.45
CA GLY A 103 13.42 -7.25 -3.85
C GLY A 103 13.61 -7.42 -5.36
N ALA A 104 12.53 -7.49 -6.13
CA ALA A 104 12.56 -7.65 -7.59
C ALA A 104 12.32 -6.32 -8.31
N HIS A 105 13.09 -5.30 -7.99
CA HIS A 105 13.11 -4.03 -8.74
C HIS A 105 13.61 -4.26 -10.18
N SER A 106 13.19 -3.43 -11.13
CA SER A 106 13.63 -3.54 -12.54
C SER A 106 15.14 -3.47 -12.72
N ASP A 107 15.79 -2.76 -11.81
CA ASP A 107 17.24 -2.54 -11.83
C ASP A 107 17.99 -3.56 -10.95
N THR A 108 17.27 -4.48 -10.29
CA THR A 108 17.89 -5.57 -9.54
C THR A 108 18.58 -6.51 -10.53
N THR A 109 19.90 -6.49 -10.53
CA THR A 109 20.71 -7.49 -11.23
C THR A 109 20.92 -8.69 -10.31
N LEU A 110 20.67 -9.90 -10.81
CA LEU A 110 21.14 -11.09 -10.09
C LEU A 110 22.67 -11.00 -9.96
N PRO A 111 23.23 -11.32 -8.78
CA PRO A 111 24.66 -11.48 -8.64
C PRO A 111 25.16 -12.43 -9.73
N THR A 112 26.10 -11.97 -10.55
CA THR A 112 26.72 -12.79 -11.59
C THR A 112 27.48 -13.91 -10.89
N GLY A 113 26.89 -15.09 -10.90
CA GLY A 113 27.32 -16.20 -10.07
C GLY A 113 26.18 -16.61 -9.14
N ALA A 114 25.24 -17.39 -9.68
CA ALA A 114 24.58 -18.45 -8.92
C ALA A 114 25.67 -19.46 -8.47
N GLY A 115 26.62 -18.94 -7.70
CA GLY A 115 27.94 -19.48 -7.51
C GLY A 115 27.83 -20.58 -6.49
N SER A 116 28.50 -21.70 -6.79
CA SER A 116 28.90 -22.61 -5.74
C SER A 116 29.44 -21.80 -4.57
N PRO A 117 29.04 -22.12 -3.33
CA PRO A 117 29.44 -21.37 -2.16
C PRO A 117 30.94 -21.05 -2.20
N ARG A 118 31.32 -19.83 -1.77
CA ARG A 118 32.72 -19.38 -1.82
C ARG A 118 33.66 -20.31 -1.02
N PHE A 119 33.08 -21.10 -0.13
CA PHE A 119 33.70 -22.09 0.73
C PHE A 119 32.87 -23.37 0.70
N ASP A 120 33.48 -24.54 0.95
CA ASP A 120 32.72 -25.78 1.05
C ASP A 120 31.62 -25.67 2.11
N ALA A 121 30.42 -26.16 1.78
CA ALA A 121 29.34 -26.24 2.76
C ALA A 121 29.78 -27.19 3.87
N TYR A 122 29.93 -26.66 5.09
CA TYR A 122 30.15 -27.48 6.27
C TYR A 122 28.87 -28.27 6.54
N ASP A 123 28.98 -29.60 6.52
CA ASP A 123 27.92 -30.51 6.93
C ASP A 123 27.89 -30.56 8.47
N ASP A 124 27.00 -29.78 9.06
CA ASP A 124 26.77 -29.72 10.51
C ASP A 124 26.12 -31.00 11.07
N ALA A 125 25.69 -31.91 10.19
CA ALA A 125 25.23 -33.24 10.56
C ALA A 125 26.36 -34.30 10.58
N ALA A 126 27.60 -33.94 10.25
CA ALA A 126 28.73 -34.85 10.33
C ALA A 126 29.09 -35.18 11.79
N VAL A 127 28.78 -36.40 12.23
CA VAL A 127 29.12 -36.87 13.57
C VAL A 127 30.61 -37.23 13.65
N GLU A 128 31.35 -36.50 14.49
CA GLU A 128 32.73 -36.85 14.84
C GLU A 128 32.73 -38.02 15.85
N ILE A 129 33.17 -39.19 15.41
CA ILE A 129 33.26 -40.39 16.27
C ILE A 129 34.58 -40.33 17.05
N ILE A 130 34.51 -39.88 18.29
CA ILE A 130 35.61 -39.98 19.24
C ILE A 130 35.59 -41.39 19.85
N THR A 131 36.60 -42.20 19.54
CA THR A 131 36.74 -43.52 20.18
C THR A 131 37.33 -43.34 21.57
N VAL A 132 36.50 -43.51 22.60
CA VAL A 132 36.96 -43.52 23.99
C VAL A 132 37.52 -44.92 24.29
N ALA A 133 38.80 -44.98 24.67
CA ALA A 133 39.42 -46.23 25.10
C ALA A 133 38.75 -46.73 26.39
N ALA A 134 38.36 -48.01 26.39
CA ALA A 134 37.80 -48.64 27.58
C ALA A 134 38.82 -48.57 28.74
N PRO A 135 38.38 -48.26 29.98
CA PRO A 135 39.26 -48.33 31.13
C PRO A 135 39.75 -49.78 31.27
N ALA A 136 41.07 -49.95 31.39
CA ALA A 136 41.67 -51.27 31.60
C ALA A 136 41.15 -51.84 32.92
N GLU A 137 40.48 -52.99 32.86
CA GLU A 137 40.05 -53.72 34.05
C GLU A 137 41.29 -54.24 34.78
N SER A 138 41.57 -53.66 35.95
CA SER A 138 42.63 -54.10 36.85
C SER A 138 42.01 -55.01 37.91
N ASP A 139 42.42 -56.28 37.90
CA ASP A 139 41.97 -57.30 38.84
C ASP A 139 42.72 -57.20 40.19
N THR A 140 42.02 -57.57 41.27
CA THR A 140 42.44 -57.83 42.67
C THR A 140 42.30 -56.74 43.76
N ALA A 141 41.19 -56.88 44.51
CA ALA A 141 40.97 -56.95 45.98
C ALA A 141 41.41 -55.84 46.99
N ALA A 142 40.40 -55.42 47.77
CA ALA A 142 40.26 -54.39 48.83
C ALA A 142 40.93 -54.76 50.20
N PRO A 143 40.87 -53.96 51.33
CA PRO A 143 39.92 -52.86 51.63
C PRO A 143 40.39 -51.65 52.50
N ALA A 144 39.39 -50.76 52.77
CA ALA A 144 39.25 -49.82 53.91
C ALA A 144 39.86 -48.40 53.69
N GLU A 145 39.24 -47.22 53.94
CA GLU A 145 38.10 -46.79 54.80
C GLU A 145 37.45 -45.48 54.32
N SER A 146 36.23 -45.23 54.80
CA SER A 146 35.28 -44.16 54.45
C SER A 146 35.76 -42.71 54.61
N GLY A 147 35.29 -41.86 53.70
CA GLY A 147 35.12 -40.42 53.91
C GLY A 147 33.80 -39.96 53.26
N THR A 148 32.78 -39.77 54.10
CA THR A 148 31.44 -39.27 53.74
C THR A 148 31.44 -37.76 53.57
N VAL A 149 30.74 -37.23 52.56
CA VAL A 149 29.84 -36.04 52.50
C VAL A 149 29.69 -35.64 51.01
N GLU A 150 28.59 -35.18 50.45
CA GLU A 150 27.18 -34.96 50.80
C GLU A 150 26.52 -34.75 49.42
N ALA A 151 25.32 -35.26 49.20
CA ALA A 151 24.60 -35.05 47.94
C ALA A 151 23.83 -33.73 47.99
N GLU A 152 24.14 -32.79 47.09
CA GLU A 152 23.21 -31.72 46.72
C GLU A 152 22.71 -31.97 45.30
N GLY A 153 21.38 -32.11 45.18
CA GLY A 153 20.68 -32.39 43.95
C GLY A 153 20.59 -31.16 43.04
N PRO A 154 20.34 -31.35 41.73
CA PRO A 154 20.21 -30.25 40.79
C PRO A 154 18.87 -29.52 40.96
N GLU A 155 18.93 -28.18 41.07
CA GLU A 155 17.79 -27.28 41.02
C GLU A 155 17.10 -27.29 39.63
N PRO A 156 15.77 -27.08 39.56
CA PRO A 156 15.01 -26.94 38.32
C PRO A 156 15.29 -25.60 37.60
N PRO A 157 14.98 -25.49 36.29
CA PRO A 157 15.28 -24.29 35.51
C PRO A 157 14.34 -23.12 35.86
N ALA A 158 14.94 -21.93 36.03
CA ALA A 158 14.25 -20.67 36.27
C ALA A 158 13.63 -20.10 34.99
N GLU A 159 12.41 -19.57 35.15
CA GLU A 159 11.62 -18.82 34.18
C GLU A 159 12.28 -17.46 33.83
N PRO A 160 12.04 -16.89 32.64
CA PRO A 160 12.52 -15.54 32.32
C PRO A 160 11.67 -14.47 33.01
N THR A 161 12.29 -13.71 33.92
CA THR A 161 11.73 -12.53 34.56
C THR A 161 11.78 -11.32 33.64
N VAL A 162 10.60 -10.76 33.36
CA VAL A 162 10.40 -9.39 32.89
C VAL A 162 10.92 -8.44 33.97
N THR A 163 11.78 -7.49 33.60
CA THR A 163 12.11 -6.33 34.44
C THR A 163 11.78 -5.07 33.64
N GLU A 164 10.61 -4.50 33.92
CA GLU A 164 10.43 -3.06 33.88
C GLU A 164 10.89 -2.48 35.23
N GLU A 165 11.56 -1.32 35.21
CA GLU A 165 11.24 -0.13 36.03
C GLU A 165 12.33 0.96 35.80
N SER A 166 12.03 2.02 35.05
CA SER A 166 11.71 3.41 35.48
C SER A 166 12.87 4.14 36.21
N THR A 167 13.32 5.36 35.89
CA THR A 167 12.61 6.66 35.90
C THR A 167 13.57 7.79 35.45
N VAL A 168 13.17 8.69 34.52
CA VAL A 168 12.80 10.14 34.67
C VAL A 168 13.97 11.15 34.76
N THR A 169 14.10 12.04 33.75
CA THR A 169 13.92 13.53 33.83
C THR A 169 14.80 14.31 32.82
N ASP A 170 14.12 15.08 31.96
CA ASP A 170 14.43 16.43 31.42
C ASP A 170 15.71 16.65 30.57
N GLU A 171 15.52 16.92 29.28
CA GLU A 171 15.83 18.25 28.72
C GLU A 171 15.07 18.44 27.39
N ALA A 172 14.30 19.52 27.31
CA ALA A 172 13.64 19.98 26.10
C ALA A 172 14.66 20.36 25.01
N PRO A 173 14.24 20.30 23.74
CA PRO A 173 14.46 21.50 22.95
C PRO A 173 13.15 22.06 22.38
N ALA A 174 13.16 23.39 22.40
CA ALA A 174 12.15 24.31 21.95
C ALA A 174 11.41 23.90 20.67
N SER A 175 10.09 24.08 20.74
CA SER A 175 9.31 24.51 19.60
C SER A 175 9.93 25.78 19.01
N GLU A 176 10.56 25.66 17.85
CA GLU A 176 10.72 26.79 16.95
C GLU A 176 9.48 26.86 16.05
N GLU A 177 8.55 27.68 16.52
CA GLU A 177 7.59 28.39 15.69
C GLU A 177 8.34 29.06 14.53
N SER A 178 8.31 28.44 13.34
CA SER A 178 8.57 29.14 12.09
C SER A 178 7.23 29.56 11.50
N THR A 179 6.76 30.72 11.95
CA THR A 179 5.83 31.54 11.18
C THR A 179 6.52 31.97 9.89
N VAL A 180 6.29 31.25 8.80
CA VAL A 180 6.42 31.84 7.46
C VAL A 180 5.11 32.53 7.16
N THR A 181 5.04 33.80 7.54
CA THR A 181 4.16 34.78 6.89
C THR A 181 5.01 35.44 5.82
N ASP A 182 4.72 35.13 4.56
CA ASP A 182 4.98 35.98 3.38
C ASP A 182 4.39 35.23 2.17
N GLU A 183 3.16 35.54 1.81
CA GLU A 183 2.81 36.54 0.79
C GLU A 183 2.33 35.79 -0.45
N VAL A 184 1.02 35.59 -0.52
CA VAL A 184 0.32 35.31 -1.77
C VAL A 184 0.47 36.58 -2.61
N PRO A 185 1.19 36.57 -3.76
CA PRO A 185 1.00 37.65 -4.70
C PRO A 185 -0.43 37.50 -5.21
N ALA A 186 -1.28 38.44 -4.80
CA ALA A 186 -2.57 38.69 -5.41
C ALA A 186 -2.34 38.88 -6.92
N ALA A 187 -2.65 37.85 -7.70
CA ALA A 187 -2.84 38.01 -9.13
C ALA A 187 -4.17 38.74 -9.31
N GLU A 188 -4.04 39.98 -9.77
CA GLU A 188 -5.08 40.92 -10.17
C GLU A 188 -6.30 40.25 -10.78
N GLU A 189 -7.48 40.60 -10.23
CA GLU A 189 -8.70 40.61 -11.03
C GLU A 189 -8.53 41.64 -12.16
N PRO A 190 -8.66 41.28 -13.45
CA PRO A 190 -8.97 42.28 -14.45
C PRO A 190 -10.44 42.67 -14.29
N SER A 191 -10.66 43.73 -13.52
CA SER A 191 -11.79 44.62 -13.70
C SER A 191 -11.73 45.22 -15.11
N ALA A 192 -12.65 44.81 -15.97
CA ALA A 192 -13.06 45.62 -17.11
C ALA A 192 -14.51 45.30 -17.46
N THR A 193 -15.35 46.23 -17.04
CA THR A 193 -16.69 46.54 -17.53
C THR A 193 -16.71 46.59 -19.06
N ASP A 194 -17.61 45.84 -19.70
CA ASP A 194 -18.32 46.33 -20.88
C ASP A 194 -19.77 45.86 -20.79
N GLU A 195 -20.62 46.83 -20.47
CA GLU A 195 -22.07 46.74 -20.47
C GLU A 195 -22.53 47.31 -21.81
N ALA A 196 -23.04 46.47 -22.71
CA ALA A 196 -24.12 46.85 -23.62
C ALA A 196 -24.85 45.62 -24.19
N PRO A 197 -26.19 45.67 -24.37
CA PRO A 197 -27.05 44.50 -24.51
C PRO A 197 -27.47 44.22 -25.98
N ALA A 198 -27.81 42.96 -26.28
CA ALA A 198 -28.67 42.61 -27.42
C ALA A 198 -29.38 41.27 -27.13
N GLU A 199 -30.62 41.33 -26.66
CA GLU A 199 -31.84 40.93 -27.39
C GLU A 199 -32.19 39.44 -27.27
N GLU A 200 -33.21 39.16 -26.43
CA GLU A 200 -33.98 37.93 -26.43
C GLU A 200 -34.68 37.73 -27.79
N PRO A 201 -34.60 36.56 -28.43
CA PRO A 201 -35.66 36.14 -29.32
C PRO A 201 -36.81 35.55 -28.49
N THR A 202 -37.88 36.33 -28.38
CA THR A 202 -39.21 35.85 -28.00
C THR A 202 -39.63 34.76 -28.98
N VAL A 203 -39.68 33.50 -28.52
CA VAL A 203 -40.39 32.45 -29.24
C VAL A 203 -41.84 32.51 -28.80
N THR A 204 -42.66 33.05 -29.68
CA THR A 204 -44.12 33.10 -29.59
C THR A 204 -44.68 31.67 -29.55
N ASP A 205 -45.44 31.37 -28.51
CA ASP A 205 -46.45 30.32 -28.51
C ASP A 205 -47.44 30.60 -29.66
N GLU A 206 -47.44 29.74 -30.68
CA GLU A 206 -48.57 29.62 -31.59
C GLU A 206 -49.13 28.20 -31.51
N ALA A 207 -50.03 28.03 -30.55
CA ALA A 207 -51.00 26.95 -30.55
C ALA A 207 -51.91 27.12 -31.77
N THR A 208 -51.76 26.25 -32.77
CA THR A 208 -52.83 25.98 -33.74
C THR A 208 -53.50 24.66 -33.39
N THR A 209 -54.77 24.78 -33.05
CA THR A 209 -55.74 23.73 -32.79
C THR A 209 -56.23 23.05 -34.07
N SER A 210 -56.55 21.76 -33.93
CA SER A 210 -57.63 21.02 -34.62
C SER A 210 -57.52 20.74 -36.13
N ASP A 211 -57.43 19.46 -36.50
CA ASP A 211 -58.58 18.62 -36.91
C ASP A 211 -58.05 17.17 -37.09
N ASP A 212 -58.53 16.20 -36.32
CA ASP A 212 -59.63 15.30 -36.71
C ASP A 212 -59.48 14.73 -38.12
N THR A 213 -59.18 13.43 -38.23
CA THR A 213 -59.97 12.42 -38.95
C THR A 213 -59.09 11.18 -39.23
N GLY A 214 -59.50 10.01 -38.72
CA GLY A 214 -59.34 8.76 -39.47
C GLY A 214 -58.38 7.70 -38.91
N ARG A 215 -58.86 6.92 -37.93
CA ARG A 215 -58.61 5.46 -37.92
C ARG A 215 -59.78 4.79 -38.65
N PRO A 216 -59.53 3.80 -39.52
CA PRO A 216 -59.88 2.42 -39.19
C PRO A 216 -58.74 1.46 -39.56
N GLU A 217 -58.32 0.56 -38.65
CA GLU A 217 -58.75 -0.84 -38.56
C GLU A 217 -58.47 -1.74 -39.79
N GLN A 218 -57.52 -2.65 -39.57
CA GLN A 218 -57.54 -4.10 -39.84
C GLN A 218 -57.23 -4.70 -41.23
N THR A 219 -56.70 -5.94 -41.12
CA THR A 219 -56.44 -7.03 -42.09
C THR A 219 -55.06 -6.99 -42.77
N ASP A 220 -54.23 -8.05 -42.74
CA ASP A 220 -54.40 -9.49 -42.45
C ASP A 220 -53.09 -10.02 -41.82
#